data_AF-A0A1S8WJ90-F1
#
_entry.id   AF-A0A1S8WJ90-F1
#
_cell.length_a   1.000
_cell.length_b   1.000
_cell.length_c   1.000
_cell.angle_alpha   90.00
_cell.angle_beta   90.00
_cell.angle_gamma   90.00
#
_symmetry.space_group_name_H-M   'P 1'
#
loop_
_entity.id
_entity.type
_entity.pdbx_description
1 polymer ?
#
loop_
_entity_poly.entity_id
_entity_poly.type
_entity_poly.pdbx_seq_one_letter_code
_entity_poly.pdbx_strand_id
1 'polypeptide(L)'
;MRDQYMRTGEGFLCVFAVNNYKSFEDIHQYREQIRRVKDSDDAPMVLVGNKLDLTHRAVGANDAKMLARSFNIPYVETSAKTRQGVDEAFYTLVREIRKYVSPHVHVLAIKAYKSSRGRDYLQINKVRRWITSDKC
;
A
#
# COMPACT_ATOMS: atom_id res chain seq x y z
N MET A 1 19.97 1.56 -5.25
CA MET A 1 19.35 1.51 -3.89
C MET A 1 17.87 1.13 -3.92
N ARG A 2 17.04 1.59 -4.87
CA ARG A 2 15.60 1.24 -4.94
C ARG A 2 15.34 -0.26 -5.11
N ASP A 3 16.11 -0.92 -5.97
CA ASP A 3 15.92 -2.34 -6.29
C ASP A 3 16.09 -3.28 -5.08
N GLN A 4 16.98 -2.94 -4.14
CA GLN A 4 17.18 -3.73 -2.93
C GLN A 4 15.95 -3.70 -2.00
N TYR A 5 15.29 -2.54 -1.90
CA TYR A 5 14.04 -2.41 -1.14
C TYR A 5 12.89 -3.13 -1.86
N MET A 6 12.88 -3.14 -3.19
CA MET A 6 11.90 -3.93 -3.96
C MET A 6 12.09 -5.43 -3.80
N ARG A 7 13.34 -5.92 -3.72
CA ARG A 7 13.61 -7.35 -3.49
C ARG A 7 13.19 -7.80 -2.10
N THR A 8 13.52 -7.03 -1.08
CA THR A 8 13.32 -7.42 0.33
C THR A 8 11.95 -7.05 0.90
N GLY A 9 11.24 -6.06 0.33
CA GLY A 9 9.95 -5.61 0.86
C GLY A 9 8.85 -6.66 0.70
N GLU A 10 8.10 -6.95 1.76
CA GLU A 10 7.01 -7.93 1.73
C GLU A 10 5.68 -7.35 1.23
N GLY A 11 5.57 -6.02 1.17
CA GLY A 11 4.44 -5.32 0.56
C GLY A 11 4.75 -3.85 0.28
N PHE A 12 3.95 -3.24 -0.60
CA PHE A 12 4.23 -1.92 -1.16
C PHE A 12 3.03 -0.97 -1.08
N LEU A 13 3.30 0.27 -0.66
CA LEU A 13 2.36 1.38 -0.85
C LEU A 13 2.73 2.11 -2.14
N CYS A 14 1.83 2.12 -3.10
CA CYS A 14 1.94 2.88 -4.34
C CYS A 14 1.30 4.24 -4.14
N VAL A 15 2.11 5.25 -3.81
CA VAL A 15 1.61 6.57 -3.44
C VAL A 15 1.70 7.54 -4.62
N PHE A 16 0.58 8.18 -4.96
CA PHE A 16 0.54 9.35 -5.84
C PHE A 16 -0.04 10.55 -5.08
N ALA A 17 0.15 11.76 -5.60
CA ALA A 17 -0.49 12.95 -5.04
C ALA A 17 -1.74 13.30 -5.84
N VAL A 18 -2.88 13.53 -5.16
CA VAL A 18 -4.17 13.81 -5.83
C VAL A 18 -4.16 15.07 -6.70
N ASN A 19 -3.21 15.98 -6.46
CA ASN A 19 -3.00 17.21 -7.20
C ASN A 19 -1.95 17.09 -8.32
N ASN A 20 -1.35 15.92 -8.56
CA ASN A 20 -0.32 15.71 -9.56
C ASN A 20 -0.61 14.49 -10.42
N TYR A 21 -1.16 14.72 -11.63
CA TYR A 21 -1.51 13.66 -12.57
C TYR A 21 -0.31 12.82 -13.02
N LYS A 22 0.88 13.43 -13.21
CA LYS A 22 2.09 12.70 -13.59
C LYS A 22 2.48 11.63 -12.57
N SER A 23 2.33 11.94 -11.27
CA SER A 23 2.60 10.97 -10.20
C SER A 23 1.63 9.77 -10.22
N PHE A 24 0.44 9.95 -10.79
CA PHE A 24 -0.54 8.89 -10.98
C PHE A 24 -0.20 8.02 -12.19
N GLU A 25 0.29 8.60 -13.29
CA GLU A 25 0.79 7.84 -14.45
C GLU A 25 2.00 6.97 -14.09
N ASP A 26 2.90 7.49 -13.26
CA ASP A 26 4.11 6.76 -12.82
C ASP A 26 3.78 5.47 -12.04
N ILE A 27 2.57 5.33 -11.48
CA ILE A 27 2.13 4.12 -10.75
C ILE A 27 2.22 2.87 -11.63
N HIS A 28 1.89 2.97 -12.92
CA HIS A 28 2.02 1.84 -13.84
C HIS A 28 3.47 1.35 -13.94
N GLN A 29 4.42 2.29 -14.03
CA GLN A 29 5.85 1.96 -14.14
C GLN A 29 6.35 1.30 -12.86
N TYR A 30 5.95 1.81 -11.69
CA TYR A 30 6.33 1.21 -10.41
C TYR A 30 5.74 -0.18 -10.22
N ARG A 31 4.50 -0.42 -10.64
CA ARG A 31 3.89 -1.76 -10.58
C ARG A 31 4.64 -2.76 -11.44
N GLU A 32 5.00 -2.39 -12.67
CA GLU A 32 5.79 -3.25 -13.55
C GLU A 32 7.18 -3.56 -12.98
N GLN A 33 7.82 -2.57 -12.35
CA GLN A 33 9.11 -2.80 -11.67
C GLN A 33 8.98 -3.77 -10.49
N ILE A 34 7.97 -3.59 -9.63
CA ILE A 34 7.71 -4.48 -8.50
C ILE A 34 7.45 -5.89 -8.99
N ARG A 35 6.60 -6.06 -10.01
CA ARG A 35 6.30 -7.36 -10.62
C ARG A 35 7.56 -8.06 -11.10
N ARG A 36 8.41 -7.37 -11.86
CA ARG A 36 9.66 -7.94 -12.39
C ARG A 36 10.64 -8.33 -11.28
N VAL A 37 10.70 -7.54 -10.21
CA VAL A 37 11.62 -7.81 -9.10
C VAL A 37 11.10 -8.95 -8.19
N LYS A 38 9.77 -9.07 -8.05
CA LYS A 38 9.12 -10.12 -7.24
C LYS A 38 8.85 -11.41 -7.99
N ASP A 39 8.93 -11.38 -9.31
CA ASP A 39 8.54 -12.49 -10.19
C ASP A 39 7.11 -12.99 -9.88
N SER A 40 6.20 -12.05 -9.63
CA SER A 40 4.82 -12.32 -9.20
C SER A 40 3.89 -11.14 -9.50
N ASP A 41 2.72 -11.44 -10.09
CA ASP A 41 1.65 -10.45 -10.33
C ASP A 41 0.86 -10.10 -9.05
N ASP A 42 0.93 -10.98 -8.04
CA ASP A 42 0.12 -10.94 -6.81
C ASP A 42 0.85 -10.31 -5.62
N ALA A 43 1.99 -9.66 -5.85
CA ALA A 43 2.75 -8.99 -4.80
C ALA A 43 1.83 -8.06 -3.97
N PRO A 44 1.86 -8.11 -2.62
CA PRO A 44 0.98 -7.30 -1.78
C PRO A 44 1.17 -5.80 -2.02
N MET A 45 0.12 -5.14 -2.47
CA MET A 45 0.18 -3.74 -2.87
C MET A 45 -1.09 -3.00 -2.46
N VAL A 46 -0.96 -1.71 -2.15
CA VAL A 46 -2.09 -0.80 -1.91
C VAL A 46 -1.84 0.50 -2.67
N LEU A 47 -2.82 0.95 -3.44
CA LEU A 47 -2.79 2.26 -4.09
C LEU A 47 -3.19 3.33 -3.08
N VAL A 48 -2.40 4.41 -3.01
CA VAL A 48 -2.60 5.49 -2.04
C VAL A 48 -2.65 6.84 -2.73
N GLY A 49 -3.79 7.51 -2.65
CA GLY A 49 -3.94 8.90 -3.10
C GLY A 49 -3.63 9.85 -1.95
N ASN A 50 -2.45 10.46 -1.93
CA ASN A 50 -2.01 11.36 -0.86
C ASN A 50 -2.34 12.84 -1.17
N LYS A 51 -2.25 13.70 -0.14
CA LYS A 51 -2.57 15.14 -0.17
C LYS A 51 -4.06 15.42 -0.34
N LEU A 52 -4.91 14.58 0.25
CA LEU A 52 -6.36 14.75 0.25
C LEU A 52 -6.82 16.09 0.85
N ASP A 53 -5.98 16.75 1.66
CA ASP A 53 -6.24 18.07 2.21
C ASP A 53 -6.24 19.21 1.18
N LEU A 54 -5.80 18.96 -0.06
CA LEU A 54 -5.81 19.94 -1.13
C LEU A 54 -7.16 19.93 -1.88
N THR A 55 -7.71 21.11 -2.10
CA THR A 55 -8.96 21.31 -2.85
C THR A 55 -8.82 21.05 -4.35
N HIS A 56 -7.67 21.40 -4.92
CA HIS A 56 -7.40 21.22 -6.34
C HIS A 56 -6.91 19.79 -6.62
N ARG A 57 -7.81 18.96 -7.16
CA ARG A 57 -7.49 17.62 -7.62
C ARG A 57 -7.20 17.61 -9.12
N ALA A 58 -6.09 16.99 -9.49
CA ALA A 58 -5.75 16.66 -10.88
C ALA A 58 -6.18 15.23 -11.25
N VAL A 59 -6.39 14.35 -10.24
CA VAL A 59 -6.79 12.96 -10.42
C VAL A 59 -8.16 12.74 -9.76
N GLY A 60 -9.12 12.24 -10.55
CA GLY A 60 -10.45 11.89 -10.07
C GLY A 60 -10.43 10.68 -9.14
N ALA A 61 -11.29 10.68 -8.12
CA ALA A 61 -11.37 9.55 -7.19
C ALA A 61 -11.85 8.27 -7.90
N ASN A 62 -12.71 8.42 -8.91
CA ASN A 62 -13.20 7.30 -9.71
C ASN A 62 -12.08 6.72 -10.58
N ASP A 63 -11.23 7.56 -11.19
CA ASP A 63 -10.12 7.10 -12.01
C ASP A 63 -9.12 6.29 -11.18
N ALA A 64 -8.76 6.79 -10.00
CA ALA A 64 -7.90 6.07 -9.07
C ALA A 64 -8.52 4.75 -8.60
N LYS A 65 -9.83 4.72 -8.32
CA LYS A 65 -10.56 3.48 -7.99
C LYS A 65 -10.58 2.50 -9.16
N MET A 66 -10.77 2.96 -10.39
CA MET A 66 -10.73 2.11 -11.59
C MET A 66 -9.34 1.50 -11.79
N LEU A 67 -8.29 2.30 -11.61
CA LEU A 67 -6.91 1.81 -11.69
C LEU A 67 -6.61 0.77 -10.60
N ALA A 68 -7.02 1.03 -9.36
CA ALA A 68 -6.83 0.07 -8.28
C ALA A 68 -7.56 -1.26 -8.56
N ARG A 69 -8.78 -1.20 -9.12
CA ARG A 69 -9.54 -2.38 -9.54
C ARG A 69 -8.87 -3.13 -10.68
N SER A 70 -8.30 -2.44 -11.68
CA SER A 70 -7.61 -3.11 -12.79
C SER A 70 -6.34 -3.83 -12.33
N PHE A 71 -5.71 -3.35 -11.25
CA PHE A 71 -4.60 -4.02 -10.59
C PHE A 71 -5.00 -5.05 -9.54
N ASN A 72 -6.29 -5.18 -9.23
CA ASN A 72 -6.82 -6.01 -8.14
C ASN A 72 -6.20 -5.67 -6.77
N ILE A 73 -6.01 -4.38 -6.47
CA ILE A 73 -5.44 -3.90 -5.20
C ILE A 73 -6.40 -2.93 -4.49
N PRO A 74 -6.31 -2.80 -3.15
CA PRO A 74 -7.06 -1.79 -2.42
C PRO A 74 -6.61 -0.36 -2.77
N TYR A 75 -7.55 0.59 -2.67
CA TYR A 75 -7.29 2.03 -2.79
C TYR A 75 -7.65 2.75 -1.50
N VAL A 76 -6.75 3.60 -1.00
CA VAL A 76 -6.97 4.44 0.18
C VAL A 76 -6.56 5.88 -0.13
N GLU A 77 -7.42 6.85 0.21
CA GLU A 77 -7.06 8.27 0.17
C GLU A 77 -6.49 8.71 1.53
N THR A 78 -5.43 9.49 1.49
CA THR A 78 -4.70 9.91 2.68
C THR A 78 -4.32 11.39 2.64
N SER A 79 -4.18 11.97 3.82
CA SER A 79 -3.45 13.21 3.99
C SER A 79 -2.42 13.01 5.09
N ALA A 80 -1.14 13.01 4.70
CA ALA A 80 -0.04 12.98 5.68
C ALA A 80 -0.08 14.21 6.62
N LYS A 81 -0.62 15.34 6.15
CA LYS A 81 -0.72 16.59 6.92
C LYS A 81 -1.74 16.48 8.05
N THR A 82 -2.92 15.93 7.78
CA THR A 82 -3.99 15.76 8.79
C THR A 82 -3.95 14.38 9.47
N ARG A 83 -3.04 13.50 9.03
CA ARG A 83 -2.97 12.06 9.37
C ARG A 83 -4.19 11.25 8.94
N GLN A 84 -5.12 11.83 8.19
CA GLN A 84 -6.29 11.12 7.69
C GLN A 84 -5.89 9.96 6.79
N GLY A 85 -6.47 8.78 7.02
CA GLY A 85 -6.30 7.58 6.20
C GLY A 85 -4.92 6.92 6.27
N VAL A 86 -3.94 7.51 6.97
CA VAL A 86 -2.56 6.99 7.03
C VAL A 86 -2.55 5.61 7.69
N ASP A 87 -3.17 5.49 8.87
CA ASP A 87 -3.25 4.22 9.60
C ASP A 87 -4.02 3.17 8.79
N GLU A 88 -5.11 3.57 8.13
CA GLU A 88 -5.91 2.69 7.27
C GLU A 88 -5.08 2.13 6.11
N ALA A 89 -4.26 2.94 5.45
CA ALA A 89 -3.37 2.49 4.37
C ALA A 89 -2.36 1.45 4.87
N PHE A 90 -1.75 1.66 6.04
CA PHE A 90 -0.83 0.71 6.65
C PHE A 90 -1.51 -0.58 7.08
N TYR A 91 -2.65 -0.50 7.77
CA TYR A 91 -3.40 -1.69 8.19
C TYR A 91 -3.89 -2.50 6.99
N THR A 92 -4.34 -1.83 5.93
CA THR A 92 -4.74 -2.48 4.68
C THR A 92 -3.59 -3.24 4.06
N LEU A 93 -2.40 -2.62 3.98
CA LEU A 93 -1.22 -3.31 3.45
C LEU A 93 -0.86 -4.55 4.28
N VAL A 94 -0.84 -4.44 5.61
CA VAL A 94 -0.55 -5.58 6.49
C VAL A 94 -1.55 -6.73 6.27
N ARG A 95 -2.83 -6.41 6.00
CA ARG A 95 -3.83 -7.42 5.66
C ARG A 95 -3.53 -8.11 4.34
N GLU A 96 -3.13 -7.36 3.30
CA GLU A 96 -2.75 -7.95 2.01
C GLU A 96 -1.51 -8.85 2.13
N ILE A 97 -0.49 -8.43 2.88
CA ILE A 97 0.70 -9.26 3.15
C ILE A 97 0.31 -10.58 3.81
N ARG A 98 -0.56 -10.54 4.82
CA ARG A 98 -1.01 -11.76 5.53
C ARG A 98 -1.79 -12.72 4.62
N LYS A 99 -2.60 -12.20 3.70
CA LYS A 99 -3.31 -13.03 2.70
C LYS A 99 -2.33 -13.72 1.76
N TYR A 100 -1.32 -12.99 1.30
CA TYR A 100 -0.32 -13.49 0.35
C TYR A 100 0.61 -14.55 0.95
N VAL A 101 1.11 -14.33 2.16
CA VAL A 101 1.99 -15.30 2.87
C VAL A 101 1.23 -16.58 3.25
N SER A 102 -0.10 -16.57 3.22
CA SER A 102 -0.90 -17.69 3.69
C SER A 102 -1.96 -18.20 2.69
N PRO A 103 -1.56 -18.82 1.58
CA PRO A 103 -2.51 -19.55 0.73
C PRO A 103 -3.10 -20.79 1.44
N HIS A 104 -2.35 -21.38 2.38
CA HIS A 104 -2.68 -22.68 2.98
C HIS A 104 -3.42 -22.60 4.32
N VAL A 105 -3.44 -21.45 5.01
CA VAL A 105 -4.09 -21.34 6.32
C VAL A 105 -5.55 -20.93 6.20
N HIS A 106 -6.00 -20.31 5.10
CA HIS A 106 -7.40 -19.88 4.96
C HIS A 106 -8.41 -21.04 4.94
N VAL A 107 -8.06 -22.19 4.33
CA VAL A 107 -8.92 -23.39 4.36
C VAL A 107 -8.97 -24.04 5.75
N LEU A 108 -7.88 -23.96 6.52
CA LEU A 108 -7.78 -24.53 7.87
C LEU A 108 -8.34 -23.61 8.96
N ALA A 109 -8.13 -22.29 8.85
CA ALA A 109 -8.51 -21.30 9.86
C ALA A 109 -10.02 -21.00 9.88
N ILE A 110 -10.74 -21.13 8.76
CA ILE A 110 -12.22 -21.02 8.75
C ILE A 110 -12.84 -22.15 9.59
N LYS A 111 -12.21 -23.33 9.66
CA LYS A 111 -12.64 -24.42 10.55
C LYS A 111 -12.13 -24.29 11.99
N ALA A 112 -11.07 -23.52 12.25
CA ALA A 112 -10.34 -23.59 13.52
C ALA A 112 -10.34 -22.32 14.39
N TYR A 113 -10.82 -21.16 13.94
CA TYR A 113 -10.73 -19.94 14.78
C TYR A 113 -11.96 -19.70 15.67
N LYS A 114 -11.99 -20.39 16.82
CA LYS A 114 -12.53 -19.85 18.09
C LYS A 114 -11.37 -19.73 19.09
N SER A 115 -11.14 -18.49 19.54
CA SER A 115 -10.55 -18.10 20.83
C SER A 115 -9.02 -17.93 20.99
N SER A 116 -8.71 -16.74 21.55
CA SER A 116 -7.77 -16.44 22.63
C SER A 116 -6.26 -16.36 22.37
N ARG A 117 -5.74 -15.15 22.66
CA ARG A 117 -4.38 -14.74 23.06
C ARG A 117 -3.55 -14.02 22.00
N GLY A 118 -3.07 -12.85 22.43
CA GLY A 118 -2.27 -11.92 21.65
C GLY A 118 -0.77 -12.24 21.61
N ARG A 119 -0.06 -11.47 20.80
CA ARG A 119 1.18 -10.74 21.11
C ARG A 119 1.68 -9.98 19.87
N ASP A 120 1.70 -8.66 20.04
CA ASP A 120 2.75 -7.70 19.70
C ASP A 120 3.29 -7.55 18.27
N TYR A 121 2.88 -6.43 17.67
CA TYR A 121 3.44 -5.75 16.51
C TYR A 121 4.81 -5.16 16.85
N LEU A 122 5.87 -5.64 16.21
CA LEU A 122 7.20 -5.05 16.35
C LEU A 122 7.94 -4.96 15.01
N GLN A 123 7.43 -4.20 14.03
CA GLN A 123 8.22 -3.75 12.85
C GLN A 123 7.76 -2.38 12.26
N ILE A 124 7.20 -1.47 13.05
CA ILE A 124 6.75 -0.14 12.55
C ILE A 124 7.86 0.93 12.63
N ASN A 125 8.98 0.66 13.32
CA ASN A 125 9.95 1.69 13.71
C ASN A 125 11.00 2.12 12.66
N LYS A 126 10.98 1.59 11.43
CA LYS A 126 11.88 2.08 10.36
C LYS A 126 11.26 3.07 9.38
N VAL A 127 9.92 3.16 9.30
CA VAL A 127 9.24 4.01 8.29
C VAL A 127 9.08 5.47 8.75
N ARG A 128 9.23 5.75 10.06
CA ARG A 128 9.15 7.11 10.61
C ARG A 128 10.17 8.10 10.04
N ARG A 129 11.31 7.61 9.52
CA ARG A 129 12.41 8.50 9.06
C ARG A 129 12.27 8.97 7.60
N TRP A 130 11.36 8.38 6.82
CA TRP A 130 11.24 8.70 5.38
C TRP A 130 10.14 9.73 5.10
N ILE A 131 9.05 9.73 5.88
CA ILE A 131 7.90 10.63 5.67
C ILE A 131 8.18 12.08 6.14
N THR A 132 9.25 12.32 6.90
CA THR A 132 9.61 13.66 7.42
C THR A 132 10.68 14.40 6.63
N SER A 133 11.20 13.86 5.52
CA SER A 133 12.34 14.45 4.82
C SER A 133 12.03 15.25 3.55
N ASP A 134 10.77 15.39 3.13
CA ASP A 134 10.39 16.35 2.07
C ASP A 134 10.14 17.76 2.63
N LYS A 135 11.14 18.26 3.37
CA LYS A 135 11.35 19.69 3.62
C LYS A 135 12.82 20.03 3.37
N CYS A 136 13.19 20.03 2.09
CA CYS A 136 14.17 20.94 1.47
C CYS A 136 13.83 21.01 -0.02
#